data_AF-A0A848LNF3-F1
#
_entry.id   AF-A0A848LNF3-F1
#
_cell.length_a   1.000
_cell.length_b   1.000
_cell.length_c   1.000
_cell.angle_alpha   90.00
_cell.angle_beta   90.00
_cell.angle_gamma   90.00
#
_symmetry.space_group_name_H-M   'P 1'
#
loop_
_entity.id
_entity.type
_entity.pdbx_description
1 polymer ?
#
loop_
_entity_poly.entity_id
_entity_poly.type
_entity_poly.pdbx_seq_one_letter_code
_entity_poly.pdbx_strand_id
1 'polypeptide(L)'
;MSIMVPAYVVYGVQYEYRGKEVFRHQLFFENLLPAMRGPAAVMARRIESTFGISALSRDVLATPIPLIVQLNQPPHTTLFHALFTNAPANVP
;
A
#
# COMPACT_ATOMS: atom_id res chain seq x y z
N MET A 1 -6.95 -21.37 5.60
CA MET A 1 -7.41 -20.57 4.45
C MET A 1 -6.71 -19.22 4.54
N SER A 2 -5.96 -18.84 3.50
CA SER A 2 -5.37 -17.49 3.40
C SER A 2 -6.28 -16.68 2.49
N ILE A 3 -6.93 -15.65 3.02
CA ILE A 3 -7.80 -14.75 2.25
C ILE A 3 -6.96 -13.53 1.92
N MET A 4 -6.26 -13.59 0.78
CA MET A 4 -5.61 -12.42 0.24
C MET A 4 -6.67 -11.57 -0.47
N VAL A 5 -7.01 -10.43 0.13
CA VAL A 5 -7.83 -9.42 -0.54
C VAL A 5 -6.89 -8.48 -1.28
N PRO A 6 -6.99 -8.38 -2.62
CA PRO A 6 -6.21 -7.41 -3.36
C PRO A 6 -6.71 -6.01 -2.98
N ALA A 7 -5.86 -5.27 -2.26
CA ALA A 7 -6.12 -3.94 -1.77
C ALA A 7 -5.07 -2.97 -2.31
N TYR A 8 -5.45 -1.70 -2.47
CA TYR A 8 -4.51 -0.65 -2.84
C TYR A 8 -4.81 0.63 -2.06
N VAL A 9 -3.78 1.50 -2.00
CA VAL A 9 -3.85 2.83 -1.39
C VAL A 9 -3.26 3.84 -2.37
N VAL A 10 -3.87 5.01 -2.44
CA VAL A 10 -3.26 6.19 -3.08
C VAL A 10 -3.02 7.23 -2.00
N TYR A 11 -1.77 7.64 -1.86
CA TYR A 11 -1.35 8.67 -0.92
C TYR A 11 -0.50 9.72 -1.65
N GLY A 12 -0.48 10.93 -1.10
CA GLY A 12 0.35 12.02 -1.60
C GLY A 12 1.66 12.12 -0.82
N VAL A 13 2.73 12.49 -1.50
CA VAL A 13 3.99 12.87 -0.87
C VAL A 13 4.39 14.23 -1.39
N GLN A 14 4.70 15.15 -0.48
CA GLN A 14 5.32 16.43 -0.81
C GLN A 14 6.76 16.40 -0.37
N TYR A 15 7.67 16.75 -1.27
CA TYR A 15 9.09 16.87 -0.98
C TYR A 15 9.50 18.33 -1.00
N GLU A 16 10.23 18.76 0.02
CA GLU A 16 10.90 20.05 0.08
C GLU A 16 12.39 19.84 -0.16
N TYR A 17 12.92 20.54 -1.16
CA TYR A 17 14.30 20.42 -1.60
C TYR A 17 15.14 21.62 -1.17
N ARG A 18 16.37 21.37 -0.73
CA ARG A 18 17.42 22.38 -0.55
C ARG A 18 18.50 22.14 -1.60
N GLY A 19 18.37 22.78 -2.76
CA GLY A 19 19.20 22.46 -3.93
C GLY A 19 18.78 21.11 -4.52
N LYS A 20 19.68 20.12 -4.50
CA LYS A 20 19.40 18.75 -5.00
C LYS A 20 19.00 17.77 -3.90
N GLU A 21 19.11 18.15 -2.62
CA GLU A 21 18.80 17.27 -1.49
C GLU A 21 17.36 17.47 -1.02
N VAL A 22 16.66 16.36 -0.76
CA VAL A 22 15.40 16.39 -0.02
C VAL A 22 15.73 16.65 1.44
N PHE A 23 15.27 17.76 1.99
CA PHE A 23 15.49 18.08 3.42
C PHE A 23 14.24 17.80 4.27
N ARG A 24 13.05 17.80 3.66
CA ARG A 24 11.81 17.43 4.34
C ARG A 24 10.88 16.73 3.36
N HIS A 25 10.14 15.76 3.86
CA HIS A 25 9.00 15.19 3.15
C HIS A 25 7.78 15.19 4.06
N GLN A 26 6.61 15.27 3.46
CA GLN A 26 5.33 15.18 4.16
C GLN A 26 4.42 14.20 3.44
N LEU A 27 3.89 13.24 4.20
CA LEU A 27 2.98 12.21 3.72
C LEU A 27 1.54 12.64 3.96
N PHE A 28 0.69 12.42 2.96
CA PHE A 28 -0.74 12.71 2.99
C PHE A 28 -1.50 11.44 2.62
N PHE A 29 -1.94 10.68 3.62
CA PHE A 29 -2.81 9.51 3.42
C PHE A 29 -4.27 9.91 3.22
N GLU A 30 -4.70 10.94 3.94
CA GLU A 30 -6.03 11.52 3.89
C GLU A 30 -5.90 13.03 3.71
N ASN A 31 -6.98 13.69 3.26
CA ASN A 31 -7.00 15.13 3.03
C ASN A 31 -5.85 15.61 2.12
N LEU A 32 -5.69 14.93 0.99
CA LEU A 32 -4.73 15.29 -0.05
C LEU A 32 -4.79 16.79 -0.36
N LEU A 33 -3.63 17.39 -0.58
CA LEU A 33 -3.54 18.78 -1.04
C LEU A 33 -4.37 18.96 -2.31
N PRO A 34 -4.99 20.13 -2.54
CA PRO A 34 -5.86 20.35 -3.70
C PRO A 34 -5.22 19.93 -5.04
N ALA A 35 -3.92 20.21 -5.21
CA ALA A 35 -3.15 19.82 -6.40
C ALA A 35 -3.01 18.30 -6.60
N MET A 36 -3.10 17.51 -5.52
CA MET A 36 -2.94 16.05 -5.56
C MET A 36 -4.26 15.30 -5.76
N ARG A 37 -5.40 15.91 -5.41
CA ARG A 37 -6.73 15.25 -5.44
C ARG A 37 -7.12 14.76 -6.82
N GLY A 38 -6.94 15.59 -7.86
CA GLY A 38 -7.27 15.24 -9.24
C GLY A 38 -6.48 14.04 -9.75
N PRO A 39 -5.13 14.11 -9.76
CA PRO A 39 -4.27 12.99 -10.15
C PRO A 39 -4.54 11.71 -9.34
N ALA A 40 -4.74 11.83 -8.02
CA ALA A 40 -5.04 10.69 -7.17
C ALA A 40 -6.36 10.00 -7.56
N ALA A 41 -7.40 10.77 -7.85
CA ALA A 41 -8.69 10.22 -8.30
C ALA A 41 -8.58 9.52 -9.67
N VAL A 42 -7.80 10.08 -10.60
CA VAL A 42 -7.54 9.45 -11.92
C VAL A 42 -6.80 8.13 -11.75
N MET A 43 -5.74 8.12 -10.94
CA MET A 43 -4.99 6.89 -10.66
C MET A 43 -5.84 5.83 -9.98
N ALA A 44 -6.60 6.20 -8.95
CA ALA A 44 -7.54 5.30 -8.27
C ALA A 44 -8.50 4.66 -9.28
N ARG A 45 -9.21 5.48 -10.06
CA ARG A 45 -10.16 4.98 -11.07
C ARG A 45 -9.51 4.06 -12.09
N ARG A 46 -8.27 4.35 -12.50
CA ARG A 46 -7.53 3.49 -13.44
C ARG A 46 -7.20 2.14 -12.80
N ILE A 47 -6.73 2.13 -11.55
CA ILE A 47 -6.44 0.89 -10.82
C ILE A 47 -7.72 0.05 -10.67
N GLU A 48 -8.81 0.65 -10.19
CA GLU A 48 -10.09 -0.04 -9.98
C GLU A 48 -10.61 -0.65 -11.28
N SER A 49 -10.64 0.13 -12.37
CA SER A 49 -11.11 -0.37 -13.68
C SER A 49 -10.20 -1.45 -14.29
N THR A 50 -8.90 -1.41 -14.01
CA THR A 50 -7.94 -2.37 -14.59
C THR A 50 -7.97 -3.70 -13.84
N PHE A 51 -8.11 -3.66 -12.52
CA PHE A 51 -7.97 -4.85 -11.67
C PHE A 51 -9.29 -5.34 -11.06
N GLY A 52 -10.40 -4.62 -11.25
CA GLY A 52 -11.70 -4.98 -10.68
C GLY A 52 -11.72 -4.92 -9.15
N ILE A 53 -10.89 -4.05 -8.56
CA ILE A 53 -10.75 -3.85 -7.11
C ILE A 53 -11.31 -2.49 -6.71
N SER A 54 -11.41 -2.24 -5.40
CA SER A 54 -11.82 -0.94 -4.85
C SER A 54 -10.81 -0.46 -3.82
N ALA A 55 -10.66 0.87 -3.71
CA ALA A 55 -9.84 1.44 -2.64
C ALA A 55 -10.39 1.01 -1.27
N LEU A 56 -9.50 0.56 -0.38
CA LEU A 56 -9.87 0.33 1.01
C LEU A 56 -9.73 1.63 1.80
N SER A 57 -10.63 1.84 2.77
CA SER A 57 -10.46 2.93 3.74
C SER A 57 -9.22 2.67 4.60
N ARG A 58 -8.63 3.77 5.09
CA ARG A 58 -7.46 3.68 5.98
C ARG A 58 -7.76 2.86 7.22
N ASP A 59 -8.95 2.97 7.80
CA ASP A 59 -9.36 2.19 8.98
C ASP A 59 -9.29 0.67 8.73
N VAL A 60 -9.72 0.24 7.54
CA VAL A 60 -9.65 -1.17 7.15
C VAL A 60 -8.19 -1.60 6.95
N LEU A 61 -7.36 -0.76 6.34
CA LEU A 61 -5.95 -1.05 6.10
C LEU A 61 -5.08 -1.01 7.35
N ALA A 62 -5.42 -0.15 8.30
CA ALA A 62 -4.76 -0.03 9.59
C ALA A 62 -5.23 -1.10 10.58
N THR A 63 -6.24 -1.91 10.22
CA THR A 63 -6.69 -3.02 11.05
C THR A 63 -5.54 -4.02 11.17
N PRO A 64 -5.02 -4.27 12.39
CA PRO A 64 -3.96 -5.25 12.59
C PRO A 64 -4.49 -6.64 12.23
N ILE A 65 -4.04 -7.18 11.12
CA ILE A 65 -4.33 -8.57 10.77
C ILE A 65 -3.27 -9.43 11.43
N PRO A 66 -3.64 -10.41 12.29
CA PRO A 66 -2.69 -11.39 12.78
C PRO A 66 -2.23 -12.22 11.58
N LEU A 67 -1.12 -11.81 10.96
CA LEU A 67 -0.39 -12.56 9.93
C LEU A 67 0.25 -13.78 10.59
N ILE A 68 -0.56 -14.81 10.86
CA ILE A 68 -0.05 -16.12 11.22
C ILE A 68 0.35 -16.81 9.91
N VAL A 69 1.51 -16.44 9.37
CA VAL A 69 2.16 -17.23 8.32
C VAL A 69 2.91 -18.34 9.05
N GLN A 70 2.31 -19.53 9.16
CA GLN A 70 3.06 -20.70 9.62
C GLN A 70 4.24 -20.91 8.66
N LEU A 71 5.47 -20.85 9.20
CA LEU A 71 6.68 -21.20 8.48
C LEU A 71 6.62 -22.70 8.14
N ASN A 72 6.17 -23.01 6.93
CA ASN A 72 6.12 -24.39 6.44
C ASN A 72 7.49 -24.80 5.88
N GLN A 73 8.05 -25.89 6.41
CA GLN A 73 9.26 -26.49 5.89
C GLN A 73 9.01 -27.20 4.55
N PRO A 74 10.00 -27.23 3.64
CA PRO A 74 9.93 -28.07 2.44
C PRO A 74 9.62 -29.53 2.83
N PRO A 75 8.81 -30.27 2.06
CA PRO A 75 8.28 -29.94 0.73
C PRO A 75 6.94 -29.17 0.74
N HIS A 76 6.44 -28.74 1.91
CA HIS A 76 5.11 -28.15 2.05
C HIS A 76 5.07 -26.62 1.88
N THR A 77 6.19 -26.01 1.55
CA THR A 77 6.29 -24.59 1.17
C THR A 77 5.68 -24.39 -0.22
N THR A 78 4.97 -23.28 -0.44
CA THR A 78 4.30 -22.97 -1.72
C THR A 78 4.80 -21.64 -2.24
N LEU A 79 4.58 -21.32 -3.52
CA LEU A 79 4.93 -20.02 -4.08
C LEU A 79 4.30 -18.86 -3.30
N PHE A 80 3.09 -19.06 -2.77
CA PHE A 80 2.44 -18.11 -1.87
C PHE A 80 3.31 -17.83 -0.62
N HIS A 81 3.85 -18.86 0.04
CA HIS A 81 4.75 -18.69 1.19
C HIS A 81 6.07 -17.96 0.84
N ALA A 82 6.51 -18.03 -0.43
CA ALA A 82 7.72 -17.34 -0.89
C ALA A 82 7.48 -15.86 -1.26
N LEU A 83 6.27 -15.52 -1.72
CA LEU A 83 5.93 -14.16 -2.16
C LEU A 83 5.50 -13.23 -1.03
N PHE A 84 5.01 -13.77 0.09
CA PHE A 84 4.59 -12.98 1.25
C PHE A 84 5.64 -13.06 2.35
N THR A 85 6.45 -12.00 2.45
CA THR A 85 7.35 -11.81 3.58
C THR A 85 6.53 -11.32 4.78
N ASN A 86 6.92 -11.73 5.99
CA ASN A 86 6.34 -11.25 7.25
C ASN A 86 6.77 -9.81 7.60
N ALA A 87 7.54 -9.16 6.72
CA ALA A 87 8.07 -7.82 6.90
C ALA A 87 7.35 -6.87 5.92
N PRO A 88 6.36 -6.08 6.36
CA PRO A 88 5.76 -5.08 5.49
C PRO A 88 6.84 -4.08 5.06
N ALA A 89 6.90 -3.77 3.77
CA ALA A 89 7.75 -2.69 3.29
C ALA A 89 7.30 -1.37 3.94
N ASN A 90 8.15 -0.77 4.76
CA ASN A 90 7.86 0.52 5.37
C ASN A 90 7.76 1.57 4.27
N VAL A 91 6.61 2.25 4.20
CA VAL A 91 6.45 3.45 3.38
C VAL A 91 7.40 4.52 3.96
N PRO A 92 8.24 5.18 3.13
CA PRO A 92 9.25 6.14 3.59
C PRO A 92 8.64 7.37 4.26
#